data_AF-B5JFL1-F1
#
_entry.id   AF-B5JFL1-F1
#
_cell.length_a   1.000
_cell.length_b   1.000
_cell.length_c   1.000
_cell.angle_alpha   90.00
_cell.angle_beta   90.00
_cell.angle_gamma   90.00
#
_symmetry.space_group_name_H-M   'P 1'
#
loop_
_entity.id
_entity.type
_entity.pdbx_description
1 polymer ?
#
loop_
_entity_poly.entity_id
_entity_poly.type
_entity_poly.pdbx_seq_one_letter_code
_entity_poly.pdbx_strand_id
1 'polypeptide(L)' 'MTLCIDTQLTLRDLETYIKVQLDDPRYAHISMDPVLDIILHAKNRLLRGDYMPRVVSESMVSLDEYLMFTSDCEACAV' A
#
# COMPACT_ATOMS: atom_id res chain seq x y z
N MET A 1 2.10 7.70 -31.91
CA MET A 1 2.88 8.39 -30.86
C MET A 1 2.43 7.82 -29.53
N THR A 2 3.21 6.92 -28.95
CA THR A 2 2.94 6.34 -27.62
C THR A 2 3.31 7.39 -26.58
N LEU A 3 2.32 7.94 -25.88
CA LEU A 3 2.52 8.77 -24.70
C LEU A 3 3.03 7.87 -23.57
N CYS A 4 4.36 7.72 -23.49
CA CYS A 4 5.01 7.11 -22.34
C CYS A 4 4.95 8.13 -21.20
N ILE A 5 3.84 8.15 -20.46
CA ILE A 5 3.81 8.83 -19.17
C ILE A 5 4.64 7.95 -18.24
N ASP A 6 5.93 8.26 -18.14
CA ASP A 6 6.87 7.72 -17.16
C ASP A 6 6.48 8.21 -15.76
N THR A 7 5.31 7.79 -15.26
CA THR A 7 4.98 7.92 -13.85
C THR A 7 5.84 6.90 -13.10
N GLN A 8 7.08 7.28 -12.82
CA GLN A 8 7.99 6.49 -12.00
C GLN A 8 7.49 6.56 -10.56
N LEU A 9 6.72 5.55 -10.15
CA LEU A 9 6.33 5.38 -8.76
C LEU A 9 7.58 5.21 -7.88
N THR A 10 7.65 6.03 -6.84
CA THR A 10 8.75 6.10 -5.89
C THR A 10 8.30 5.67 -4.50
N LEU A 11 9.28 5.46 -3.61
CA LEU A 11 9.01 5.23 -2.19
C LEU A 11 8.21 6.38 -1.55
N ARG A 12 8.42 7.61 -2.00
CA ARG A 12 7.67 8.77 -1.49
C ARG A 12 6.19 8.68 -1.85
N ASP A 13 5.88 8.12 -3.02
CA ASP A 13 4.49 7.92 -3.44
C ASP A 13 3.83 6.86 -2.56
N LEU A 14 4.54 5.77 -2.24
CA LEU A 14 4.06 4.75 -1.29
C LEU A 14 3.84 5.33 0.11
N GLU A 15 4.80 6.10 0.63
CA GLU A 15 4.68 6.74 1.95
C GLU A 15 3.50 7.72 2.00
N THR A 16 3.32 8.52 0.94
CA THR A 16 2.21 9.46 0.84
C THR A 16 0.89 8.72 0.78
N TYR A 17 0.83 7.65 -0.01
CA TYR A 17 -0.35 6.81 -0.13
C TYR A 17 -0.77 6.19 1.20
N ILE A 18 0.16 5.55 1.91
CA ILE A 18 -0.10 4.95 3.23
C ILE A 18 -0.60 6.01 4.21
N LYS A 19 0.02 7.19 4.26
CA LYS A 19 -0.42 8.29 5.14
C LYS A 19 -1.85 8.72 4.84
N VAL A 20 -2.17 8.96 3.56
CA VAL A 20 -3.51 9.37 3.14
C VAL A 20 -4.56 8.34 3.54
N GLN A 21 -4.27 7.04 3.39
CA GLN A 21 -5.19 5.99 3.82
C GLN A 21 -5.35 5.96 5.35
N LEU A 22 -4.25 6.04 6.11
CA LEU A 22 -4.32 5.99 7.58
C LEU A 22 -4.97 7.22 8.22
N ASP A 23 -4.92 8.36 7.54
CA ASP A 23 -5.62 9.58 7.96
C ASP A 23 -7.15 9.49 7.73
N ASP A 24 -7.62 8.50 6.96
CA ASP A 24 -9.04 8.28 6.73
C ASP A 24 -9.70 7.68 7.99
N PRO A 25 -10.71 8.35 8.58
CA PRO A 25 -11.42 7.84 9.76
C PRO A 25 -12.04 6.45 9.57
N ARG A 26 -12.33 6.06 8.31
CA ARG A 26 -12.85 4.73 7.98
C ARG A 26 -11.90 3.61 8.39
N TYR A 27 -10.60 3.89 8.49
CA TYR A 27 -9.59 2.92 8.84
C TYR A 27 -8.98 3.14 10.23
N ALA A 28 -9.60 3.96 11.08
CA ALA A 28 -9.08 4.25 12.43
C ALA A 28 -8.99 3.02 13.35
N HIS A 29 -9.71 1.94 13.02
CA HIS A 29 -9.76 0.69 13.79
C HIS A 29 -8.80 -0.40 13.27
N ILE A 30 -8.14 -0.19 12.12
CA ILE A 30 -7.31 -1.24 11.52
C ILE A 30 -6.07 -1.51 12.37
N SER A 31 -5.61 -2.75 12.38
CA SER A 31 -4.29 -3.06 12.94
C SER A 31 -3.18 -2.47 12.07
N MET A 32 -2.17 -1.91 12.71
CA MET A 32 -0.98 -1.38 12.06
C MET A 32 0.04 -2.46 11.70
N ASP A 33 -0.01 -3.62 12.34
CA ASP A 33 0.97 -4.69 12.12
C ASP A 33 1.01 -5.16 10.65
N PRO A 34 -0.13 -5.42 9.99
CA PRO A 34 -0.13 -5.81 8.57
C PRO A 34 0.41 -4.71 7.64
N VAL A 35 0.18 -3.44 7.98
CA VAL A 35 0.71 -2.30 7.23
C VAL A 35 2.24 -2.25 7.34
N LEU A 36 2.78 -2.50 8.54
CA LEU A 36 4.23 -2.60 8.75
C LEU A 36 4.84 -3.77 7.98
N ASP A 37 4.17 -4.92 7.94
CA ASP A 37 4.63 -6.09 7.19
C ASP A 37 4.71 -5.80 5.68
N ILE A 38 3.73 -5.08 5.11
CA ILE A 38 3.74 -4.63 3.71
C ILE A 38 4.96 -3.73 3.45
N ILE A 39 5.21 -2.75 4.33
CA ILE A 39 6.36 -1.82 4.20
C ILE A 39 7.69 -2.59 4.27
N LEU A 40 7.83 -3.51 5.23
CA LEU A 40 9.04 -4.32 5.39
C LEU A 40 9.26 -5.24 4.21
N HIS A 41 8.20 -5.85 3.68
CA HIS A 41 8.26 -6.68 2.49
C HIS A 41 8.73 -5.88 1.26
N ALA A 42 8.14 -4.70 1.03
CA ALA A 42 8.54 -3.80 -0.05
C ALA A 42 10.01 -3.39 0.07
N LYS A 43 10.45 -3.00 1.26
CA LYS A 43 11.85 -2.62 1.54
C LYS A 43 12.81 -3.77 1.24
N ASN A 44 12.49 -4.99 1.67
CA ASN A 44 13.32 -6.17 1.42
C ASN A 44 13.46 -6.47 -0.08
N ARG A 45 12.40 -6.27 -0.86
CA ARG A 45 12.43 -6.45 -2.32
C ARG A 45 13.30 -5.40 -3.01
N LEU A 46 13.20 -4.14 -2.60
CA LEU A 46 14.06 -3.08 -3.13
C LEU A 46 15.54 -3.31 -2.78
N LEU A 47 15.84 -3.81 -1.58
CA LEU A 47 17.21 -4.17 -1.20
C LEU A 47 17.78 -5.31 -2.06
N ARG A 48 16.93 -6.19 -2.60
CA ARG A 48 17.31 -7.25 -3.53
C ARG A 48 17.47 -6.77 -4.98
N GLY A 49 17.14 -5.51 -5.26
CA GLY A 49 17.24 -4.92 -6.59
C GLY A 49 15.99 -5.06 -7.46
N ASP A 50 14.83 -5.38 -6.88
CA ASP A 50 13.57 -5.40 -7.62
C ASP A 50 13.22 -4.01 -8.20
N TYR A 51 12.52 -3.99 -9.34
CA TYR A 51 12.14 -2.76 -10.03
C TYR A 51 11.17 -1.91 -9.18
N MET A 52 11.62 -0.70 -8.82
CA MET A 52 10.94 0.14 -7.83
C MET A 52 9.47 0.44 -8.14
N PRO A 53 9.09 0.90 -9.35
CA PRO A 53 7.68 1.19 -9.63
C PRO A 53 6.76 -0.01 -9.44
N ARG A 54 7.24 -1.21 -9.77
CA ARG A 54 6.49 -2.45 -9.58
C ARG A 54 6.33 -2.80 -8.10
N VAL A 55 7.41 -2.68 -7.32
CA VAL A 55 7.34 -2.94 -5.87
C VAL A 55 6.37 -1.97 -5.20
N VAL A 56 6.43 -0.68 -5.57
CA VAL A 56 5.51 0.33 -5.05
C VAL A 56 4.06 0.04 -5.43
N SER A 57 3.79 -0.24 -6.70
CA SER A 57 2.42 -0.54 -7.16
C SER A 57 1.84 -1.79 -6.48
N GLU A 58 2.63 -2.86 -6.37
CA GLU A 58 2.19 -4.09 -5.71
C GLU A 58 1.95 -3.86 -4.21
N SER A 59 2.75 -3.01 -3.55
CA SER A 59 2.56 -2.66 -2.14
C SER A 59 1.29 -1.82 -1.91
N MET A 60 0.97 -0.90 -2.83
CA MET A 60 -0.29 -0.14 -2.79
C MET A 60 -1.49 -1.08 -2.93
N VAL A 61 -1.46 -2.02 -3.88
CA VAL A 61 -2.52 -3.02 -4.06
C VAL A 61 -2.68 -3.89 -2.83
N SER A 62 -1.59 -4.39 -2.23
CA SER A 62 -1.66 -5.20 -1.01
C SER A 62 -2.22 -4.42 0.18
N LEU A 63 -1.95 -3.12 0.27
CA LEU A 63 -2.58 -2.26 1.28
C LEU A 63 -4.08 -2.15 1.04
N ASP A 64 -4.51 -1.87 -0.19
CA ASP A 64 -5.93 -1.74 -0.54
C ASP A 64 -6.70 -3.03 -0.25
N GLU A 65 -6.13 -4.18 -0.59
CA GLU A 65 -6.71 -5.50 -0.30
C GLU A 65 -6.91 -5.71 1.20
N TYR A 66 -5.91 -5.35 2.03
CA TYR A 66 -6.01 -5.45 3.48
C TYR A 66 -7.08 -4.51 4.05
N LEU A 67 -7.10 -3.25 3.60
CA LEU A 67 -8.06 -2.25 4.06
C LEU A 67 -9.50 -2.65 3.71
N MET A 68 -9.73 -3.06 2.46
CA MET A 68 -11.02 -3.58 1.98
C MET A 68 -11.49 -4.79 2.79
N PHE A 69 -10.62 -5.79 2.95
CA PHE A 69 -10.95 -7.01 3.68
C PHE A 69 -11.32 -6.70 5.14
N THR A 70 -10.55 -5.83 5.80
CA THR A 70 -10.79 -5.48 7.20
C THR A 70 -12.08 -4.68 7.36
N SER A 71 -12.38 -3.74 6.46
CA SER A 71 -13.63 -2.99 6.49
C SER A 71 -14.86 -3.87 6.22
N ASP A 72 -14.75 -4.84 5.31
CA ASP A 72 -15.85 -5.75 4.96
C ASP A 72 -16.12 -6.78 6.08
N CYS A 73 -15.08 -7.24 6.78
CA CYS A 73 -15.21 -8.17 7.89
C CYS A 73 -15.88 -7.54 9.12
N GLU A 74 -15.57 -6.29 9.45
CA GLU A 74 -16.27 -5.60 10.54
C GLU A 74 -17.74 -5.31 10.22
N ALA A 75 -18.07 -5.05 8.95
CA ALA A 75 -19.46 -4.88 8.51
C ALA A 75 -20.31 -6.16 8.66
N CYS A 76 -19.68 -7.35 8.65
CA CYS A 76 -20.36 -8.64 8.82
C CYS A 76 -20.56 -9.05 10.28
N ALA A 77 -20.01 -8.33 11.26
CA ALA A 77 -20.10 -8.68 12.68
C ALA A 77 -21.36 -8.11 13.38
N VAL A 78 -22.33 -7.58 12.63
CA VAL A 78 -23.60 -7.01 13.12
C VAL A 78 -24.76 -7.96 12.94
#